data_AF-A0A0C1F826-F1
#
_entry.id   AF-A0A0C1F826-F1
#
_cell.length_a   1.000
_cell.length_b   1.000
_cell.length_c   1.000
_cell.angle_alpha   90.00
_cell.angle_beta   90.00
_cell.angle_gamma   90.00
#
_symmetry.space_group_name_H-M   'P 1'
#
loop_
_entity.id
_entity.type
_entity.pdbx_description
1 polymer ?
#
loop_
_entity_poly.entity_id
_entity_poly.type
_entity_poly.pdbx_seq_one_letter_code
_entity_poly.pdbx_strand_id
1 'polypeptide(L)'
;MNKVFPLLLIISLFCNCSKYEKSQISDIEKLSSPSKQFDVYLYSIGSGMSFGSTVNALQIVKYQEKPDFYNGEFFRVPNSGPFQIKWDNNNLKIKTISNIVTVAENQPFKTELYTYKGVKIRNDIYTQFSGTAIVNFKFSEFYEKNQNIVFKNYNDSLVFDTNKSQLSIGLNYLEASTFERNKFHENKGLDFEFYKLLPIKKLNFSKFEKYQPLAIIEK
;
A
#
# COMPACT_ATOMS: atom_id res chain seq x y z
N MET A 1 31.38 -43.58 32.51
CA MET A 1 31.02 -42.26 33.06
C MET A 1 30.53 -41.39 31.93
N ASN A 2 29.24 -41.06 32.01
CA ASN A 2 28.44 -40.38 30.99
C ASN A 2 28.89 -38.93 30.83
N LYS A 3 29.18 -38.49 29.60
CA LYS A 3 29.20 -37.06 29.26
C LYS A 3 27.91 -36.76 28.50
N VAL A 4 26.90 -36.34 29.26
CA VAL A 4 25.67 -35.76 28.75
C VAL A 4 25.95 -34.30 28.38
N PHE A 5 25.48 -33.94 27.20
CA PHE A 5 25.37 -32.62 26.57
C PHE A 5 25.25 -31.39 27.50
N PRO A 6 25.71 -30.24 26.98
CA PRO A 6 24.79 -29.11 26.88
C PRO A 6 24.79 -28.53 25.46
N LEU A 7 24.25 -29.28 24.49
CA LEU A 7 23.71 -28.71 23.25
C LEU A 7 22.23 -28.37 23.49
N LEU A 8 21.95 -27.44 24.40
CA LEU A 8 20.56 -27.09 24.73
C LEU A 8 20.50 -25.64 25.22
N LEU A 9 21.02 -24.71 24.41
CA LEU A 9 20.85 -23.27 24.64
C LEU A 9 20.93 -22.41 23.37
N ILE A 10 20.77 -22.99 22.17
CA ILE A 10 20.77 -22.25 20.89
C ILE A 10 19.49 -22.51 20.06
N ILE A 11 18.44 -23.08 20.64
CA ILE A 11 17.18 -23.41 19.91
C ILE A 11 16.01 -22.46 20.25
N SER A 12 16.16 -21.48 21.14
CA SER A 12 15.05 -20.56 21.48
C SER A 12 14.96 -19.27 20.64
N LEU A 13 15.84 -19.02 19.67
CA LEU A 13 15.90 -17.73 18.94
C LEU A 13 15.25 -17.71 17.55
N PHE A 14 14.61 -18.81 17.10
CA PHE A 14 13.99 -18.87 15.76
C PHE A 14 12.49 -19.24 15.75
N CYS A 15 11.78 -19.01 16.85
CA CYS A 15 10.32 -18.86 16.81
C CYS A 15 9.97 -17.38 16.81
N ASN A 16 10.05 -16.73 15.64
CA ASN A 16 9.35 -15.46 15.39
C ASN A 16 7.83 -15.72 15.32
N CYS A 17 7.24 -16.14 16.44
CA CYS A 17 5.82 -15.98 16.70
C CYS A 17 5.64 -14.59 17.32
N SER A 18 5.83 -13.52 16.53
CA SER A 18 5.43 -12.19 16.99
C SER A 18 3.90 -12.10 16.91
N LYS A 19 3.23 -12.65 17.92
CA LYS A 19 1.85 -12.27 18.21
C LYS A 19 1.91 -10.84 18.74
N TYR A 20 1.38 -9.90 17.98
CA TYR A 20 1.23 -8.53 18.45
C TYR A 20 0.12 -8.48 19.49
N GLU A 21 0.30 -7.66 20.51
CA GLU A 21 -0.77 -7.45 21.48
C GLU A 21 -1.95 -6.76 20.77
N LYS A 22 -3.18 -7.09 21.17
CA LYS A 22 -4.39 -6.47 20.61
C LYS A 22 -4.37 -4.94 20.70
N SER A 23 -3.77 -4.40 21.76
CA SER A 23 -3.56 -2.96 21.99
C SER A 23 -2.65 -2.30 20.95
N GLN A 24 -1.79 -3.07 20.29
CA GLN A 24 -0.86 -2.59 19.27
C GLN A 24 -1.50 -2.54 17.88
N ILE A 25 -2.61 -3.23 17.67
CA ILE A 25 -3.23 -3.35 16.35
C ILE A 25 -4.32 -2.28 16.19
N SER A 26 -4.14 -1.39 15.22
CA SER A 26 -5.10 -0.36 14.83
C SER A 26 -5.34 -0.35 13.31
N ASP A 27 -6.31 0.46 12.89
CA ASP A 27 -6.55 0.82 11.48
C ASP A 27 -6.63 -0.40 10.55
N ILE A 28 -7.44 -1.39 10.97
CA ILE A 28 -7.63 -2.62 10.22
C ILE A 28 -8.50 -2.31 9.00
N GLU A 29 -7.88 -2.33 7.83
CA GLU A 29 -8.52 -2.04 6.56
C GLU A 29 -8.67 -3.30 5.73
N LYS A 30 -9.91 -3.67 5.38
CA LYS A 30 -10.15 -4.77 4.45
C LYS A 30 -9.96 -4.27 3.02
N LEU A 31 -9.08 -4.94 2.29
CA LEU A 31 -8.65 -4.65 0.93
C LEU A 31 -9.32 -5.63 -0.06
N SER A 32 -10.12 -5.12 -1.00
CA SER A 32 -10.89 -5.95 -1.93
C SER A 32 -10.02 -6.64 -2.99
N SER A 33 -10.20 -7.95 -3.21
CA SER A 33 -9.57 -8.68 -4.31
C SER A 33 -10.50 -8.79 -5.53
N PRO A 34 -10.01 -8.52 -6.77
CA PRO A 34 -10.79 -8.68 -7.99
C PRO A 34 -11.06 -10.16 -8.33
N SER A 35 -10.27 -11.10 -7.83
CA SER A 35 -10.41 -12.53 -8.16
C SER A 35 -11.24 -13.33 -7.15
N LYS A 36 -11.75 -12.72 -6.07
CA LYS A 36 -12.51 -13.38 -4.97
C LYS A 36 -11.87 -14.68 -4.47
N GLN A 37 -10.55 -14.81 -4.60
CA GLN A 37 -9.80 -15.98 -4.10
C GLN A 37 -9.29 -15.74 -2.67
N PHE A 38 -8.89 -14.50 -2.40
CA PHE A 38 -8.34 -14.08 -1.12
C PHE A 38 -8.94 -12.73 -0.70
N ASP A 39 -9.14 -12.55 0.59
CA ASP A 39 -9.32 -11.24 1.21
C ASP A 39 -7.97 -10.79 1.78
N VAL A 40 -7.62 -9.51 1.57
CA VAL A 40 -6.41 -8.90 2.17
C VAL A 40 -6.87 -7.92 3.24
N TYR A 41 -6.12 -7.83 4.33
CA TYR A 41 -6.34 -6.86 5.39
C TYR A 41 -5.02 -6.13 5.66
N LEU A 42 -5.03 -4.81 5.61
CA LEU A 42 -3.92 -3.96 6.00
C LEU A 42 -4.10 -3.55 7.47
N TYR A 43 -3.00 -3.56 8.21
CA TYR A 43 -2.95 -3.26 9.63
C TYR A 43 -1.88 -2.22 9.87
N SER A 44 -2.19 -1.27 10.76
CA SER A 44 -1.19 -0.47 11.47
C SER A 44 -0.89 -1.15 12.80
N ILE A 45 0.38 -1.51 13.01
CA ILE A 45 0.82 -2.18 14.23
C ILE A 45 1.81 -1.28 14.97
N GLY A 46 1.38 -0.71 16.09
CA GLY A 46 2.21 0.08 16.99
C GLY A 46 3.34 -0.75 17.59
N SER A 47 4.55 -0.18 17.60
CA SER A 47 5.71 -0.80 18.25
C SER A 47 5.68 -0.55 19.74
N GLY A 48 5.76 -1.62 20.54
CA GLY A 48 6.04 -1.51 21.98
C GLY A 48 7.45 -1.02 22.31
N MET A 49 8.36 -0.99 21.33
CA MET A 49 9.78 -0.66 21.52
C MET A 49 10.15 0.79 21.16
N SER A 50 9.26 1.54 20.50
CA SER A 50 9.49 2.93 20.12
C SER A 50 8.18 3.69 20.08
N PHE A 51 8.03 4.65 21.00
CA PHE A 51 6.86 5.53 21.12
C PHE A 51 6.55 6.18 19.75
N GLY A 52 5.33 5.97 19.25
CA GLY A 52 4.84 6.56 18.02
C GLY A 52 5.28 5.86 16.72
N SER A 53 6.07 4.79 16.77
CA SER A 53 6.40 4.03 15.55
C SER A 53 5.34 2.97 15.23
N THR A 54 4.88 2.98 13.98
CA THR A 54 3.94 1.99 13.46
C THR A 54 4.58 1.19 12.33
N VAL A 55 4.22 -0.08 12.25
CA VAL A 55 4.61 -1.00 11.17
C VAL A 55 3.37 -1.37 10.40
N ASN A 56 3.46 -1.33 9.08
CA ASN A 56 2.39 -1.79 8.21
C ASN A 56 2.49 -3.30 8.03
N ALA A 57 1.37 -4.00 8.18
CA ALA A 57 1.31 -5.45 8.08
C ALA A 57 0.10 -5.88 7.25
N LEU A 58 0.24 -7.00 6.55
CA LEU A 58 -0.82 -7.59 5.74
C LEU A 58 -1.24 -8.93 6.31
N GLN A 59 -2.53 -9.17 6.38
CA GLN A 59 -3.08 -10.51 6.52
C GLN A 59 -3.78 -10.89 5.22
N ILE A 60 -3.44 -12.06 4.70
CA ILE A 60 -4.12 -12.64 3.53
C ILE A 60 -4.86 -13.88 4.03
N VAL A 61 -6.18 -13.90 3.82
CA VAL A 61 -7.07 -15.02 4.19
C VAL A 61 -7.85 -15.45 2.95
N LYS A 62 -8.39 -16.67 2.94
CA LYS A 62 -9.23 -17.09 1.81
C LYS A 62 -10.49 -16.22 1.77
N TYR A 63 -11.02 -16.00 0.58
CA TYR A 63 -12.25 -15.22 0.42
C TYR A 63 -13.37 -15.79 1.30
N GLN A 64 -14.09 -14.91 2.02
CA GLN A 64 -15.13 -15.25 3.01
C GLN A 64 -14.66 -15.97 4.28
N GLU A 65 -13.36 -16.27 4.41
CA GLU A 65 -12.79 -16.73 5.66
C GLU A 65 -12.79 -15.57 6.67
N LYS A 66 -13.23 -15.84 7.90
CA LYS A 66 -13.18 -14.83 8.96
C LYS A 66 -11.71 -14.63 9.37
N PRO A 67 -11.14 -13.42 9.23
CA PRO A 67 -9.79 -13.16 9.71
C PRO A 67 -9.75 -13.23 11.24
N ASP A 68 -8.69 -13.86 11.77
CA ASP A 68 -8.33 -13.64 13.17
C ASP A 68 -7.48 -12.36 13.23
N PHE A 69 -8.15 -11.25 13.58
CA PHE A 69 -7.56 -9.92 13.61
C PHE A 69 -6.42 -9.75 14.63
N TYR A 70 -6.33 -10.63 15.63
CA TYR A 70 -5.44 -10.42 16.79
C TYR A 70 -4.51 -11.59 17.07
N ASN A 71 -4.77 -12.79 16.52
CA ASN A 71 -3.88 -13.95 16.64
C ASN A 71 -3.45 -14.51 15.28
N GLY A 72 -3.58 -13.72 14.21
CA GLY A 72 -3.16 -14.11 12.88
C GLY A 72 -1.65 -14.06 12.66
N GLU A 73 -1.17 -14.86 11.71
CA GLU A 73 0.10 -14.60 11.06
C GLU A 73 -0.02 -13.36 10.18
N PHE A 74 0.97 -12.48 10.26
CA PHE A 74 1.05 -11.25 9.49
C PHE A 74 2.26 -11.29 8.56
N PHE A 75 2.05 -10.90 7.31
CA PHE A 75 3.14 -10.48 6.45
C PHE A 75 3.52 -9.05 6.82
N ARG A 76 4.64 -8.89 7.53
CA ARG A 76 5.19 -7.56 7.80
C ARG A 76 5.67 -6.94 6.49
N VAL A 77 5.12 -5.79 6.13
CA VAL A 77 5.60 -5.02 4.97
C VAL A 77 6.95 -4.40 5.38
N PRO A 78 8.07 -4.77 4.74
CA PRO A 78 9.37 -4.20 5.07
C PRO A 78 9.42 -2.73 4.65
N ASN A 79 10.03 -1.87 5.49
CA ASN A 79 10.18 -0.42 5.32
C ASN A 79 8.89 0.40 5.55
N SER A 80 8.91 1.73 5.30
CA SER A 80 7.76 2.63 5.52
C SER A 80 6.49 2.18 4.79
N GLY A 81 5.38 2.81 5.16
CA GLY A 81 4.05 2.44 4.71
C GLY A 81 3.91 2.27 3.19
N PRO A 82 3.16 1.25 2.75
CA PRO A 82 2.89 1.04 1.34
C PRO A 82 2.08 2.21 0.80
N PHE A 83 2.57 2.85 -0.27
CA PHE A 83 1.83 3.93 -0.94
C PHE A 83 1.02 3.43 -2.14
N GLN A 84 1.16 2.15 -2.50
CA GLN A 84 0.31 1.47 -3.48
C GLN A 84 0.28 -0.03 -3.19
N ILE A 85 -0.93 -0.60 -3.15
CA ILE A 85 -1.16 -2.04 -3.05
C ILE A 85 -2.18 -2.42 -4.13
N LYS A 86 -1.83 -3.38 -4.99
CA LYS A 86 -2.71 -3.86 -6.07
C LYS A 86 -2.52 -5.34 -6.37
N TRP A 87 -3.57 -5.97 -6.89
CA TRP A 87 -3.47 -7.31 -7.47
C TRP A 87 -3.00 -7.24 -8.92
N ASP A 88 -2.15 -8.19 -9.30
CA ASP A 88 -1.67 -8.44 -10.66
C ASP A 88 -1.63 -9.95 -10.91
N ASN A 89 -2.60 -10.46 -11.66
CA ASN A 89 -2.69 -11.88 -12.03
C ASN A 89 -2.55 -12.84 -10.84
N ASN A 90 -3.36 -12.67 -9.79
CA ASN A 90 -3.32 -13.41 -8.51
C ASN A 90 -2.02 -13.26 -7.70
N ASN A 91 -1.15 -12.31 -8.06
CA ASN A 91 0.00 -11.91 -7.26
C ASN A 91 -0.26 -10.53 -6.66
N LEU A 92 0.26 -10.30 -5.45
CA LEU A 92 0.16 -9.01 -4.81
C LEU A 92 1.37 -8.16 -5.22
N LYS A 93 1.12 -6.97 -5.76
CA LYS A 93 2.15 -5.96 -6.02
C LYS A 93 2.01 -4.82 -5.02
N ILE A 94 3.07 -4.60 -4.26
CA ILE A 94 3.20 -3.56 -3.25
C ILE A 94 4.28 -2.59 -3.71
N LYS A 95 4.05 -1.29 -3.52
CA LYS A 95 5.10 -0.28 -3.60
C LYS A 95 5.27 0.39 -2.24
N THR A 96 6.49 0.42 -1.73
CA THR A 96 6.82 0.99 -0.42
C THR A 96 7.83 2.10 -0.55
N ILE A 97 7.78 3.05 0.38
CA ILE A 97 8.87 4.00 0.58
C ILE A 97 9.90 3.34 1.50
N SER A 98 11.17 3.66 1.34
CA SER A 98 12.22 3.33 2.29
C SER A 98 12.45 4.46 3.27
N ASN A 99 12.64 4.10 4.55
CA ASN A 99 13.09 5.03 5.59
C ASN A 99 14.57 5.41 5.43
N ILE A 100 15.27 4.82 4.46
CA ILE A 100 16.67 5.09 4.17
C ILE A 100 16.75 6.44 3.42
N VAL A 101 17.53 7.38 3.96
CA VAL A 101 17.74 8.73 3.42
C VAL A 101 18.60 8.74 2.14
N THR A 102 19.17 7.59 1.76
CA THR A 102 20.10 7.50 0.63
C THR A 102 19.40 7.68 -0.71
N VAL A 103 19.89 8.62 -1.52
CA VAL A 103 19.40 8.94 -2.85
C VAL A 103 19.75 7.78 -3.82
N ALA A 104 18.80 7.20 -4.56
CA ALA A 104 19.05 6.00 -5.40
C ALA A 104 18.83 6.23 -6.91
N GLU A 105 19.87 5.98 -7.73
CA GLU A 105 19.92 6.36 -9.16
C GLU A 105 18.81 5.80 -10.03
N ASN A 106 18.27 4.66 -9.63
CA ASN A 106 17.19 3.99 -10.33
C ASN A 106 16.08 3.69 -9.33
N GLN A 107 14.83 3.79 -9.78
CA GLN A 107 13.62 3.60 -9.00
C GLN A 107 12.73 2.56 -9.71
N PRO A 108 12.19 1.55 -9.00
CA PRO A 108 12.49 1.20 -7.61
C PRO A 108 13.96 0.83 -7.45
N PHE A 109 14.57 1.21 -6.32
CA PHE A 109 15.99 0.91 -6.08
C PHE A 109 16.22 -0.52 -5.59
N LYS A 110 15.17 -1.15 -5.07
CA LYS A 110 15.17 -2.55 -4.67
C LYS A 110 13.82 -3.17 -4.99
N THR A 111 13.83 -4.42 -5.44
CA THR A 111 12.63 -5.25 -5.57
C THR A 111 12.82 -6.50 -4.73
N GLU A 112 11.83 -6.80 -3.89
CA GLU A 112 11.82 -8.00 -3.05
C GLU A 112 10.65 -8.90 -3.46
N LEU A 113 10.89 -10.20 -3.45
CA LEU A 113 9.91 -11.22 -3.81
C LEU A 113 9.69 -12.15 -2.62
N TYR A 114 8.43 -12.34 -2.26
CA TYR A 114 8.02 -13.20 -1.16
C TYR A 114 6.92 -14.16 -1.61
N THR A 115 6.79 -15.27 -0.90
CA THR A 115 5.63 -16.16 -1.00
C THR A 115 5.02 -16.26 0.38
N TYR A 116 3.74 -15.89 0.51
CA TYR A 116 3.01 -15.93 1.76
C TYR A 116 1.64 -16.57 1.54
N LYS A 117 1.37 -17.69 2.24
CA LYS A 117 0.13 -18.47 2.12
C LYS A 117 -0.27 -18.81 0.66
N GLY A 118 0.72 -19.11 -0.18
CA GLY A 118 0.53 -19.45 -1.60
C GLY A 118 0.36 -18.24 -2.53
N VAL A 119 0.32 -17.01 -2.00
CA VAL A 119 0.32 -15.77 -2.79
C VAL A 119 1.75 -15.29 -2.98
N LYS A 120 2.15 -15.00 -4.23
CA LYS A 120 3.41 -14.31 -4.51
C LYS A 120 3.22 -12.82 -4.27
N ILE A 121 4.14 -12.22 -3.52
CA ILE A 121 4.14 -10.81 -3.20
C ILE A 121 5.41 -10.19 -3.79
N ARG A 122 5.25 -9.18 -4.62
CA ARG A 122 6.34 -8.35 -5.15
C ARG A 122 6.30 -6.99 -4.47
N ASN A 123 7.36 -6.63 -3.76
CA ASN A 123 7.53 -5.32 -3.14
C ASN A 123 8.58 -4.50 -3.90
N ASP A 124 8.13 -3.48 -4.63
CA ASP A 124 9.01 -2.50 -5.27
C ASP A 124 9.28 -1.35 -4.27
N ILE A 125 10.54 -1.14 -3.88
CA ILE A 125 10.92 -0.19 -2.82
C ILE A 125 11.53 1.09 -3.44
N TYR A 126 11.05 2.24 -2.98
CA TYR A 126 11.38 3.57 -3.50
C TYR A 126 11.95 4.49 -2.40
N THR A 127 12.69 5.54 -2.75
CA THR A 127 13.13 6.58 -1.80
C THR A 127 12.25 7.83 -1.94
N GLN A 128 12.08 8.62 -0.87
CA GLN A 128 11.23 9.83 -0.86
C GLN A 128 12.09 11.10 -0.74
N PHE A 129 11.75 12.17 -1.47
CA PHE A 129 12.50 13.44 -1.42
C PHE A 129 11.67 14.71 -1.13
N SER A 130 10.34 14.68 -1.26
CA SER A 130 9.44 15.73 -0.77
C SER A 130 7.98 15.26 -0.84
N GLY A 131 7.08 15.96 -0.14
CA GLY A 131 5.63 15.82 -0.27
C GLY A 131 5.01 17.18 -0.54
N THR A 132 4.07 17.26 -1.47
CA THR A 132 3.42 18.53 -1.85
C THR A 132 1.92 18.56 -1.59
N ALA A 133 1.42 19.80 -1.62
CA ALA A 133 0.11 20.25 -1.19
C ALA A 133 -1.06 19.56 -1.90
N ILE A 134 -2.20 19.53 -1.20
CA ILE A 134 -3.47 19.08 -1.77
C ILE A 134 -4.00 20.15 -2.74
N VAL A 135 -4.04 19.82 -4.02
CA VAL A 135 -4.60 20.67 -5.08
C VAL A 135 -6.05 20.28 -5.35
N ASN A 136 -6.98 21.23 -5.23
CA ASN A 136 -8.39 20.98 -5.54
C ASN A 136 -8.64 21.15 -7.06
N PHE A 137 -9.28 20.18 -7.71
CA PHE A 137 -9.69 20.29 -9.10
C PHE A 137 -11.14 19.89 -9.30
N LYS A 138 -11.94 20.79 -9.89
CA LYS A 138 -13.34 20.49 -10.23
C LYS A 138 -13.42 19.93 -11.64
N PHE A 139 -14.19 18.86 -11.83
CA PHE A 139 -14.36 18.23 -13.14
C PHE A 139 -15.83 17.96 -13.48
N SER A 140 -16.16 17.98 -14.77
CA SER A 140 -17.49 17.68 -15.31
C SER A 140 -17.53 16.35 -16.06
N GLU A 141 -16.38 15.89 -16.57
CA GLU A 141 -16.27 14.69 -17.39
C GLU A 141 -15.08 13.83 -16.95
N PHE A 142 -15.24 12.51 -17.12
CA PHE A 142 -14.22 11.50 -16.87
C PHE A 142 -14.21 10.50 -18.02
N TYR A 143 -13.02 10.13 -18.48
CA TYR A 143 -12.83 9.05 -19.45
C TYR A 143 -11.43 8.45 -19.38
N GLU A 144 -11.29 7.28 -20.00
CA GLU A 144 -10.02 6.55 -20.10
C GLU A 144 -9.47 6.64 -21.51
N LYS A 145 -8.16 6.85 -21.63
CA LYS A 145 -7.47 6.87 -22.92
C LYS A 145 -6.03 6.41 -22.74
N ASN A 146 -5.64 5.32 -23.43
CA ASN A 146 -4.25 4.86 -23.51
C ASN A 146 -3.53 4.77 -22.15
N GLN A 147 -4.08 3.98 -21.21
CA GLN A 147 -3.57 3.82 -19.82
C GLN A 147 -3.60 5.09 -18.95
N ASN A 148 -4.19 6.18 -19.44
CA ASN A 148 -4.43 7.38 -18.66
C ASN A 148 -5.89 7.51 -18.26
N ILE A 149 -6.10 8.13 -17.12
CA ILE A 149 -7.38 8.60 -16.64
C ILE A 149 -7.42 10.11 -16.83
N VAL A 150 -8.47 10.60 -17.49
CA VAL A 150 -8.62 12.03 -17.77
C VAL A 150 -9.84 12.57 -17.02
N PHE A 151 -9.63 13.64 -16.27
CA PHE A 151 -10.67 14.44 -15.62
C PHE A 151 -10.73 15.80 -16.31
N LYS A 152 -11.84 16.10 -16.96
CA LYS A 152 -11.99 17.29 -17.77
C LYS A 152 -13.00 18.26 -17.16
N ASN A 153 -12.69 19.54 -17.21
CA ASN A 153 -13.63 20.64 -17.00
C ASN A 153 -13.77 21.46 -18.29
N TYR A 154 -14.43 22.61 -18.23
CA TYR A 154 -14.68 23.44 -19.42
C TYR A 154 -13.39 23.99 -20.06
N ASN A 155 -12.39 24.32 -19.26
CA ASN A 155 -11.17 25.02 -19.70
C ASN A 155 -9.90 24.17 -19.67
N ASP A 156 -9.90 23.06 -18.93
CA ASP A 156 -8.68 22.33 -18.57
C ASP A 156 -8.95 20.83 -18.37
N SER A 157 -7.88 20.04 -18.34
CA SER A 157 -7.92 18.60 -18.11
C SER A 157 -6.75 18.15 -17.25
N LEU A 158 -7.06 17.39 -16.18
CA LEU A 158 -6.06 16.63 -15.45
C LEU A 158 -5.93 15.22 -16.03
N VAL A 159 -4.69 14.79 -16.24
CA VAL A 159 -4.36 13.50 -16.85
C VAL A 159 -3.47 12.71 -15.90
N PHE A 160 -3.93 11.53 -15.50
CA PHE A 160 -3.25 10.64 -14.57
C PHE A 160 -2.80 9.35 -15.28
N ASP A 161 -1.49 9.09 -15.28
CA ASP A 161 -0.93 7.80 -15.69
C ASP A 161 -1.20 6.76 -14.60
N THR A 162 -1.95 5.71 -14.93
CA THR A 162 -2.37 4.67 -13.98
C THR A 162 -1.21 3.88 -13.35
N ASN A 163 -0.02 3.91 -13.95
CA ASN A 163 1.17 3.29 -13.37
C ASN A 163 1.85 4.15 -12.30
N LYS A 164 1.60 5.46 -12.34
CA LYS A 164 2.21 6.51 -11.53
C LYS A 164 1.23 7.23 -10.62
N SER A 165 -0.01 6.77 -10.60
CA SER A 165 -1.10 7.39 -9.88
C SER A 165 -1.90 6.36 -9.12
N GLN A 166 -2.57 6.84 -8.08
CA GLN A 166 -3.54 6.11 -7.28
C GLN A 166 -4.78 6.97 -7.14
N LEU A 167 -5.96 6.38 -7.31
CA LEU A 167 -7.22 7.06 -7.05
C LEU A 167 -7.87 6.48 -5.80
N SER A 168 -8.30 7.29 -4.85
CA SER A 168 -9.09 6.89 -3.69
C SER A 168 -10.47 7.56 -3.75
N ILE A 169 -11.53 6.86 -3.35
CA ILE A 169 -12.90 7.39 -3.29
C ILE A 169 -13.13 7.92 -1.87
N GLY A 170 -13.44 9.20 -1.76
CA GLY A 170 -14.04 9.79 -0.57
C GLY A 170 -15.57 9.88 -0.69
N LEU A 171 -16.25 10.36 0.36
CA LEU A 171 -17.71 10.43 0.41
C LEU A 171 -18.35 11.21 -0.76
N ASN A 172 -17.70 12.30 -1.21
CA ASN A 172 -18.20 13.17 -2.28
C ASN A 172 -17.09 13.70 -3.21
N TYR A 173 -15.92 13.07 -3.19
CA TYR A 173 -14.76 13.47 -3.97
C TYR A 173 -13.92 12.24 -4.33
N LEU A 174 -12.98 12.41 -5.26
CA LEU A 174 -11.89 11.46 -5.45
C LEU A 174 -10.59 12.10 -5.00
N GLU A 175 -9.71 11.35 -4.39
CA GLU A 175 -8.33 11.75 -4.17
C GLU A 175 -7.48 11.08 -5.24
N ALA A 176 -6.64 11.85 -5.94
CA ALA A 176 -5.61 11.30 -6.82
C ALA A 176 -4.25 11.60 -6.22
N SER A 177 -3.49 10.56 -5.87
CA SER A 177 -2.10 10.71 -5.51
C SER A 177 -1.26 10.37 -6.73
N THR A 178 -0.45 11.30 -7.21
CA THR A 178 0.56 11.03 -8.23
C THR A 178 1.91 10.91 -7.56
N PHE A 179 2.75 10.09 -8.17
CA PHE A 179 4.15 10.04 -7.82
C PHE A 179 4.98 10.04 -9.08
N GLU A 180 6.00 10.87 -9.10
CA GLU A 180 6.97 10.88 -10.18
C GLU A 180 8.39 10.91 -9.64
N ARG A 181 9.30 10.44 -10.48
CA ARG A 181 10.72 10.55 -10.19
C ARG A 181 11.07 12.03 -10.22
N ASN A 182 11.53 12.58 -9.09
CA ASN A 182 11.90 13.99 -9.00
C ASN A 182 13.04 14.27 -10.00
N LYS A 183 12.79 15.18 -10.95
CA LYS A 183 13.75 15.59 -11.98
C LYS A 183 14.47 16.89 -11.62
N PHE A 184 13.98 17.64 -10.62
CA PHE A 184 14.62 18.88 -10.20
C PHE A 184 15.83 18.56 -9.31
N HIS A 185 17.01 19.02 -9.76
CA HIS A 185 18.28 18.98 -9.03
C HIS A 185 18.79 17.58 -8.61
N GLU A 186 18.71 16.59 -9.52
CA GLU A 186 19.34 15.25 -9.41
C GLU A 186 18.98 14.42 -8.15
N ASN A 187 17.93 14.75 -7.40
CA ASN A 187 17.49 13.99 -6.24
C ASN A 187 16.68 12.74 -6.66
N LYS A 188 17.40 11.61 -6.72
CA LYS A 188 16.98 10.30 -7.23
C LYS A 188 15.92 9.60 -6.33
N GLY A 189 14.78 10.24 -6.05
CA GLY A 189 13.64 9.61 -5.37
C GLY A 189 12.28 10.04 -5.95
N LEU A 190 11.21 9.70 -5.24
CA LEU A 190 9.84 10.06 -5.61
C LEU A 190 9.42 11.38 -4.97
N ASP A 191 8.78 12.21 -5.78
CA ASP A 191 7.94 13.31 -5.33
C ASP A 191 6.47 12.89 -5.40
N PHE A 192 5.67 13.39 -4.47
CA PHE A 192 4.26 13.02 -4.34
C PHE A 192 3.39 14.26 -4.41
N GLU A 193 2.44 14.29 -5.34
CA GLU A 193 1.39 15.32 -5.39
C GLU A 193 0.03 14.70 -5.08
N PHE A 194 -0.81 15.46 -4.39
CA PHE A 194 -2.15 15.03 -4.03
C PHE A 194 -3.18 15.97 -4.65
N TYR A 195 -4.17 15.39 -5.31
CA TYR A 195 -5.27 16.12 -5.91
C TYR A 195 -6.57 15.70 -5.25
N LYS A 196 -7.39 16.68 -4.86
CA LYS A 196 -8.78 16.46 -4.48
C LYS A 196 -9.67 16.80 -5.67
N LEU A 197 -10.17 15.76 -6.33
CA LEU A 197 -11.02 15.85 -7.51
C LEU A 197 -12.49 15.95 -7.09
N LEU A 198 -13.10 17.09 -7.40
CA LEU A 198 -14.46 17.44 -7.00
C LEU A 198 -15.40 17.35 -8.20
N PRO A 199 -16.34 16.39 -8.23
CA PRO A 199 -17.28 16.29 -9.35
C PRO A 199 -18.29 17.46 -9.30
N ILE A 200 -18.49 18.15 -10.43
CA ILE A 200 -19.46 19.25 -10.56
C ILE A 200 -20.90 18.72 -10.63
N LYS A 201 -21.06 17.49 -11.12
CA LYS A 201 -22.34 16.78 -11.25
C LYS A 201 -22.29 15.48 -10.46
N LYS A 202 -23.46 14.90 -10.15
CA LYS A 202 -23.52 13.58 -9.50
C LYS A 202 -22.75 12.56 -10.33
N LEU A 203 -21.79 11.88 -9.68
CA LEU A 203 -20.90 10.93 -10.32
C LEU A 203 -21.31 9.49 -9.97
N ASN A 204 -21.11 8.57 -10.91
CA ASN A 204 -21.18 7.15 -10.59
C ASN A 204 -19.81 6.66 -10.11
N PHE A 205 -19.64 6.55 -8.79
CA PHE A 205 -18.38 6.12 -8.17
C PHE A 205 -17.98 4.68 -8.52
N SER A 206 -18.91 3.82 -8.95
CA SER A 206 -18.58 2.44 -9.34
C SER A 206 -17.63 2.35 -10.53
N LYS A 207 -17.57 3.40 -11.36
CA LYS A 207 -16.62 3.49 -12.48
C LYS A 207 -15.15 3.62 -12.03
N PHE A 208 -14.92 3.98 -10.77
CA PHE A 208 -13.59 4.25 -10.22
C PHE A 208 -13.07 3.10 -9.34
N GLU A 209 -13.92 2.12 -9.03
CA GLU A 209 -13.57 0.96 -8.17
C GLU A 209 -12.33 0.22 -8.66
N LYS A 210 -12.15 0.09 -9.97
CA LYS A 210 -10.98 -0.58 -10.56
C LYS A 210 -9.66 0.19 -10.41
N TYR A 211 -9.72 1.47 -10.03
CA TYR A 211 -8.57 2.35 -9.82
C TYR A 211 -8.28 2.65 -8.37
N GLN A 212 -9.20 2.26 -7.49
CA GLN A 212 -8.91 2.21 -6.08
C GLN A 212 -7.61 1.41 -5.88
N PRO A 213 -6.78 1.75 -4.87
CA PRO A 213 -6.09 0.71 -4.12
C PRO A 213 -7.06 -0.43 -3.85
N LEU A 214 -6.59 -1.63 -3.52
CA LEU A 214 -7.50 -2.68 -3.08
C LEU A 214 -8.62 -2.09 -2.20
N ALA A 215 -9.87 -2.12 -2.71
CA ALA A 215 -10.87 -1.18 -2.25
C ALA A 215 -11.16 -1.42 -0.78
N ILE A 216 -11.24 -0.35 0.00
CA ILE A 216 -11.66 -0.44 1.40
C ILE A 216 -13.11 -0.91 1.39
N ILE A 217 -13.36 -2.09 1.94
CA ILE A 217 -14.71 -2.55 2.18
C ILE A 217 -15.18 -1.87 3.47
N GLU A 218 -16.00 -0.83 3.33
CA GLU A 218 -16.70 -0.22 4.48
C GLU A 218 -17.53 -1.30 5.19
N LYS A 219 -17.45 -1.33 6.53
CA LYS A 219 -18.24 -2.22 7.38
C LYS A 219 -19.65 -1.70 7.57
#